data_AF-A0AAN9VVE9-F1
#
_entry.id   AF-A0AAN9VVE9-F1
#
_cell.length_a   1.000
_cell.length_b   1.000
_cell.length_c   1.000
_cell.angle_alpha   90.00
_cell.angle_beta   90.00
_cell.angle_gamma   90.00
#
_symmetry.space_group_name_H-M   'P 1'
#
loop_
_entity.id
_entity.type
_entity.pdbx_description
1 polymer ?
#
loop_
_entity_poly.entity_id
_entity_poly.type
_entity_poly.pdbx_seq_one_letter_code
_entity_poly.pdbx_strand_id
1 'polypeptide(L)'
;MATTTNGNGNLVDEFEEAFQSCLNVLTKDEAVPTMEKDEIRVEVDHTILRFIDLARQMEAFFLQKRFLLSALKPELVVKEDISELRLELLRKEELIKRHYDKITVWQNLLADLQGWAKSPAQGSAPSGLPNGNAGGPQPPAPPPGAPPQGNAMPANMQQQIQQQQLQQQQLQQQQLQQIQQQQMQQQMQQQQQQMQQQ
;
A
#
# COMPACT_ATOMS: atom_id res chain seq x y z
N MET A 1 26.05 21.51 -13.70
CA MET A 1 26.28 21.38 -15.15
C MET A 1 25.66 20.08 -15.60
N ALA A 2 24.55 20.11 -16.35
CA ALA A 2 23.96 18.91 -16.93
C ALA A 2 24.54 18.76 -18.34
N THR A 3 25.38 17.75 -18.53
CA THR A 3 25.90 17.39 -19.84
C THR A 3 24.76 16.78 -20.65
N THR A 4 24.30 17.53 -21.65
CA THR A 4 23.47 17.02 -22.75
C THR A 4 24.27 15.95 -23.49
N THR A 5 23.92 14.69 -23.33
CA THR A 5 24.51 13.64 -24.17
C THR A 5 23.80 13.72 -25.52
N ASN A 6 24.49 14.34 -26.49
CA ASN A 6 24.20 14.19 -27.90
C ASN A 6 24.65 12.77 -28.30
N GLY A 7 23.78 11.78 -28.08
CA GLY A 7 23.83 10.49 -28.74
C GLY A 7 22.71 10.46 -29.78
N ASN A 8 23.05 10.36 -31.06
CA ASN A 8 22.09 10.29 -32.17
C ASN A 8 21.35 8.92 -32.24
N GLY A 9 21.41 8.10 -31.19
CA GLY A 9 20.70 6.83 -31.03
C GLY A 9 19.57 6.95 -30.00
N ASN A 10 18.52 6.16 -30.18
CA ASN A 10 17.47 6.04 -29.17
C ASN A 10 18.05 5.30 -27.95
N LEU A 11 18.08 5.94 -26.78
CA LEU A 11 18.62 5.36 -25.53
C LEU A 11 18.03 3.99 -25.19
N VAL A 12 16.77 3.76 -25.58
CA VAL A 12 16.10 2.46 -25.42
C VAL A 12 16.73 1.39 -26.30
N ASP A 13 17.06 1.72 -27.54
CA ASP A 13 17.68 0.79 -28.49
C ASP A 13 19.10 0.43 -28.02
N GLU A 14 19.86 1.41 -27.51
CA GLU A 14 21.21 1.18 -26.96
C GLU A 14 21.17 0.29 -25.71
N PHE A 15 20.18 0.49 -24.84
CA PHE A 15 19.97 -0.35 -23.67
C PHE A 15 19.56 -1.78 -24.04
N GLU A 16 18.67 -1.93 -25.03
CA GLU A 16 18.27 -3.23 -25.56
C GLU A 16 19.47 -3.97 -26.17
N GLU A 17 20.30 -3.29 -26.96
CA GLU A 17 21.52 -3.85 -27.54
C GLU A 17 22.51 -4.31 -26.44
N ALA A 18 22.68 -3.52 -25.39
CA ALA A 18 23.54 -3.87 -24.27
C ALA A 18 23.00 -5.09 -23.49
N PHE A 19 21.69 -5.19 -23.33
CA PHE A 19 21.05 -6.37 -22.73
C PHE A 19 21.27 -7.62 -23.59
N GLN A 20 21.06 -7.52 -24.90
CA GLN A 20 21.32 -8.61 -25.83
C GLN A 20 22.81 -9.01 -25.83
N SER A 21 23.72 -8.05 -25.71
CA SER A 21 25.16 -8.28 -25.61
C SER A 21 25.52 -9.10 -24.37
N CYS A 22 24.93 -8.81 -23.21
CA CYS A 22 25.11 -9.62 -22.01
C CYS A 22 24.65 -11.08 -22.21
N LEU A 23 23.51 -11.29 -22.89
CA LEU A 23 23.00 -12.64 -23.17
C LEU A 23 23.88 -13.39 -24.16
N ASN A 24 24.35 -12.71 -25.21
CA ASN A 24 25.16 -13.31 -26.26
C ASN A 24 26.46 -13.93 -25.74
N VAL A 25 27.07 -13.33 -24.71
CA VAL A 25 28.27 -13.90 -24.06
C VAL A 25 27.97 -15.22 -23.35
N LEU A 26 26.72 -15.44 -22.91
CA LEU A 26 26.28 -16.66 -22.23
C LEU A 26 25.75 -17.74 -23.20
N THR A 27 25.25 -17.33 -24.37
CA THR A 27 24.50 -18.23 -25.28
C THR A 27 25.24 -18.58 -26.57
N LYS A 28 26.37 -17.94 -26.89
CA LYS A 28 27.18 -18.31 -28.07
C LYS A 28 28.00 -19.57 -27.77
N ASP A 29 27.46 -20.73 -28.19
CA ASP A 29 28.07 -22.07 -28.10
C ASP A 29 29.30 -22.27 -29.04
N GLU A 30 29.54 -21.34 -29.98
CA GLU A 30 30.50 -21.49 -31.09
C GLU A 30 31.92 -20.89 -30.82
N ALA A 31 32.28 -20.54 -29.58
CA ALA A 31 33.59 -19.94 -29.26
C ALA A 31 34.48 -20.76 -28.31
N VAL A 32 34.03 -21.95 -27.92
CA VAL A 32 34.68 -22.73 -26.85
C VAL A 32 36.03 -23.39 -27.23
N PRO A 33 36.45 -23.59 -28.50
CA PRO A 33 37.80 -24.10 -28.75
C PRO A 33 38.89 -23.01 -28.89
N THR A 34 38.56 -21.71 -28.97
CA THR A 34 39.53 -20.67 -29.41
C THR A 34 39.72 -19.46 -28.50
N MET A 35 38.77 -19.12 -27.62
CA MET A 35 38.93 -17.98 -26.71
C MET A 35 39.53 -18.41 -25.37
N GLU A 36 40.51 -17.63 -24.90
CA GLU A 36 41.14 -17.84 -23.60
C GLU A 36 40.17 -17.44 -22.48
N LYS A 37 40.11 -18.21 -21.39
CA LYS A 37 39.16 -18.01 -20.28
C LYS A 37 39.17 -16.59 -19.71
N ASP A 38 40.31 -15.90 -19.78
CA ASP A 38 40.46 -14.54 -19.28
C ASP A 38 39.91 -13.50 -20.27
N GLU A 39 39.91 -13.77 -21.57
CA GLU A 39 39.26 -12.93 -22.57
C GLU A 39 37.75 -12.94 -22.40
N ILE A 40 37.17 -14.13 -22.18
CA ILE A 40 35.74 -14.30 -21.88
C ILE A 40 35.36 -13.51 -20.63
N ARG A 41 36.19 -13.55 -19.58
CA ARG A 41 35.92 -12.80 -18.34
C ARG A 41 35.93 -11.29 -18.56
N VAL A 42 36.90 -10.78 -19.33
CA VAL A 42 36.96 -9.35 -19.66
C VAL A 42 35.73 -8.93 -20.49
N GLU A 43 35.27 -9.76 -21.42
CA GLU A 43 34.07 -9.49 -22.23
C GLU A 43 32.78 -9.48 -21.38
N VAL A 44 32.64 -10.44 -20.46
CA VAL A 44 31.53 -10.46 -19.49
C VAL A 44 31.51 -9.17 -18.66
N ASP A 45 32.66 -8.81 -18.08
CA ASP A 45 32.75 -7.60 -17.25
C ASP A 45 32.44 -6.34 -18.06
N HIS A 46 32.93 -6.26 -19.29
CA HIS A 46 32.68 -5.13 -20.18
C HIS A 46 31.19 -4.97 -20.53
N THR A 47 30.55 -6.06 -20.96
CA THR A 47 29.12 -6.03 -21.35
C THR A 47 28.21 -5.70 -20.17
N ILE A 48 28.49 -6.27 -18.99
CA ILE A 48 27.75 -5.96 -17.75
C ILE A 48 27.90 -4.49 -17.35
N LEU A 49 29.12 -3.96 -17.35
CA LEU A 49 29.36 -2.55 -16.98
C LEU A 49 28.64 -1.60 -17.93
N ARG A 50 28.72 -1.86 -19.24
CA ARG A 50 28.00 -1.08 -20.26
C ARG A 50 26.49 -1.13 -20.04
N PHE A 51 25.93 -2.30 -19.76
CA PHE A 51 24.50 -2.46 -19.48
C PHE A 51 24.07 -1.67 -18.23
N ILE A 52 24.85 -1.75 -17.14
CA ILE A 52 24.57 -1.00 -15.90
C ILE A 52 24.60 0.51 -16.15
N ASP A 53 25.56 1.00 -16.93
CA ASP A 53 25.67 2.43 -17.23
C ASP A 53 24.49 2.92 -18.07
N LEU A 54 24.03 2.12 -19.04
CA LEU A 54 22.83 2.44 -19.83
C LEU A 54 21.55 2.33 -19.00
N ALA A 55 21.46 1.36 -18.08
CA ALA A 55 20.34 1.24 -17.14
C ALA A 55 20.20 2.50 -16.28
N ARG A 56 21.33 3.00 -15.75
CA ARG A 56 21.38 4.24 -14.97
C ARG A 56 21.01 5.47 -15.80
N GLN A 57 21.45 5.52 -17.05
CA GLN A 57 21.06 6.59 -17.96
C GLN A 57 19.56 6.56 -18.27
N MET A 58 18.96 5.38 -18.49
CA MET A 58 17.51 5.23 -18.66
C MET A 58 16.75 5.69 -17.42
N GLU A 59 17.17 5.24 -16.23
CA GLU A 59 16.56 5.66 -14.98
C GLU A 59 16.59 7.19 -14.83
N ALA A 60 17.77 7.80 -15.02
CA ALA A 60 17.94 9.25 -14.95
C ALA A 60 17.06 9.98 -15.97
N PHE A 61 16.97 9.47 -17.20
CA PHE A 61 16.12 10.02 -18.25
C PHE A 61 14.64 10.02 -17.83
N PHE A 62 14.11 8.88 -17.39
CA PHE A 62 12.70 8.80 -17.00
C PHE A 62 12.39 9.58 -15.71
N LEU A 63 13.31 9.61 -14.75
CA LEU A 63 13.16 10.45 -13.56
C LEU A 63 13.11 11.94 -13.93
N GLN A 64 13.98 12.40 -14.84
CA GLN A 64 13.96 13.78 -15.31
C GLN A 64 12.65 14.10 -16.05
N LYS A 65 12.18 13.19 -16.92
CA LYS A 65 10.89 13.36 -17.62
C LYS A 65 9.72 13.40 -16.64
N ARG A 66 9.71 12.53 -15.63
CA ARG A 66 8.67 12.48 -14.60
C ARG A 66 8.66 13.75 -13.74
N PHE A 67 9.83 14.22 -13.31
CA PHE A 67 9.96 15.49 -12.59
C PHE A 67 9.46 16.68 -13.43
N LEU A 68 9.78 16.70 -14.72
CA LEU A 68 9.30 17.75 -15.62
C LEU A 68 7.77 17.69 -15.78
N LEU A 69 7.19 16.49 -15.89
CA LEU A 69 5.74 16.30 -15.98
C LEU A 69 5.03 16.73 -14.70
N SER A 70 5.57 16.44 -13.51
CA SER A 70 4.95 16.88 -12.26
C SER A 70 4.95 18.40 -12.11
N ALA A 71 5.98 19.09 -12.62
CA ALA A 71 6.05 20.54 -12.59
C ALA A 71 5.20 21.21 -13.68
N LEU A 72 5.18 20.67 -14.90
CA LEU A 72 4.55 21.33 -16.05
C LEU A 72 3.13 20.85 -16.37
N LYS A 73 2.77 19.63 -15.95
CA LYS A 73 1.47 19.00 -16.23
C LYS A 73 0.97 18.18 -15.03
N PRO A 74 0.86 18.77 -13.83
CA PRO A 74 0.42 18.06 -12.63
C PRO A 74 -0.96 17.41 -12.78
N GLU A 75 -1.83 17.94 -13.63
CA GLU A 75 -3.16 17.38 -13.91
C GLU A 75 -3.08 16.01 -14.58
N LEU A 76 -2.06 15.76 -15.40
CA LEU A 76 -1.85 14.44 -16.01
C LEU A 76 -1.46 13.40 -14.96
N VAL A 77 -0.59 13.77 -14.03
CA VAL A 77 -0.17 12.90 -12.92
C VAL A 77 -1.38 12.54 -12.06
N VAL A 78 -2.16 13.53 -11.65
CA VAL A 78 -3.38 13.30 -10.85
C VAL A 78 -4.40 12.45 -11.62
N LYS A 79 -4.53 12.63 -12.93
CA LYS A 79 -5.43 11.83 -13.77
C LYS A 79 -5.00 10.36 -13.84
N GLU A 80 -3.70 10.10 -13.94
CA GLU A 80 -3.13 8.75 -13.89
C GLU A 80 -3.41 8.09 -12.53
N ASP A 81 -3.10 8.78 -11.43
CA ASP A 81 -3.39 8.31 -10.07
C ASP A 81 -4.88 7.98 -9.87
N ILE A 82 -5.78 8.85 -10.35
CA ILE A 82 -7.23 8.60 -10.31
C ILE A 82 -7.60 7.34 -11.09
N SER A 83 -6.95 7.10 -12.23
CA SER A 83 -7.20 5.92 -13.06
C SER A 83 -6.74 4.64 -12.35
N GLU A 84 -5.56 4.65 -11.74
CA GLU A 84 -5.05 3.52 -10.95
C GLU A 84 -5.95 3.21 -9.75
N LEU A 85 -6.36 4.25 -9.00
CA LEU A 85 -7.25 4.11 -7.85
C LEU A 85 -8.62 3.53 -8.25
N ARG A 86 -9.17 3.94 -9.41
CA ARG A 86 -10.42 3.37 -9.93
C ARG A 86 -10.27 1.89 -10.28
N LEU A 87 -9.15 1.49 -10.87
CA LEU A 87 -8.88 0.10 -11.21
C LEU A 87 -8.74 -0.75 -9.94
N GLU A 88 -7.99 -0.27 -8.95
CA GLU A 88 -7.84 -0.99 -7.68
C GLU A 88 -9.16 -1.06 -6.90
N LEU A 89 -9.98 -0.01 -6.93
CA LEU A 89 -11.33 -0.05 -6.34
C LEU A 89 -12.17 -1.17 -6.97
N LEU A 90 -12.23 -1.22 -8.30
CA LEU A 90 -12.97 -2.26 -9.04
C LEU A 90 -12.46 -3.66 -8.68
N ARG A 91 -11.14 -3.85 -8.59
CA ARG A 91 -10.53 -5.12 -8.19
C ARG A 91 -10.93 -5.53 -6.77
N LYS A 92 -11.00 -4.56 -5.85
CA LYS A 92 -11.44 -4.78 -4.46
C LYS A 92 -12.94 -5.11 -4.39
N GLU A 93 -13.79 -4.42 -5.15
CA GLU A 93 -15.23 -4.71 -5.24
C GLU A 93 -15.47 -6.15 -5.70
N GLU A 94 -14.76 -6.61 -6.74
CA GLU A 94 -14.87 -7.98 -7.23
C GLU A 94 -14.36 -9.01 -6.20
N LEU A 95 -13.30 -8.68 -5.45
CA LEU A 95 -12.83 -9.55 -4.37
C LEU A 95 -13.87 -9.68 -3.25
N ILE A 96 -14.46 -8.56 -2.85
CA ILE A 96 -15.52 -8.51 -1.82
C ILE A 96 -16.72 -9.34 -2.27
N LYS A 97 -17.17 -9.16 -3.52
CA LYS A 97 -18.26 -9.95 -4.11
C LYS A 97 -18.00 -11.46 -4.02
N ARG A 98 -16.81 -11.91 -4.44
CA ARG A 98 -16.41 -13.33 -4.32
C ARG A 98 -16.40 -13.83 -2.87
N HIS A 99 -16.10 -12.97 -1.89
CA HIS A 99 -16.18 -13.35 -0.48
C HIS A 99 -17.63 -13.49 -0.01
N TYR A 100 -18.52 -12.57 -0.41
CA TYR A 100 -19.95 -12.70 -0.12
C TYR A 100 -20.57 -13.95 -0.75
N ASP A 101 -20.17 -14.31 -1.97
CA ASP A 101 -20.63 -15.55 -2.61
C ASP A 101 -20.20 -16.78 -1.80
N LYS A 102 -18.95 -16.83 -1.33
CA LYS A 102 -18.46 -17.92 -0.47
C LYS A 102 -19.19 -17.98 0.87
N ILE A 103 -19.44 -16.83 1.50
CA ILE A 103 -20.20 -16.75 2.75
C ILE A 103 -21.60 -17.33 2.53
N THR A 104 -22.26 -16.97 1.43
CA THR A 104 -23.60 -17.49 1.08
C THR A 104 -23.57 -19.01 0.94
N VAL A 105 -22.56 -19.57 0.25
CA VAL A 105 -22.38 -21.03 0.13
C VAL A 105 -22.21 -21.67 1.50
N TRP A 106 -21.36 -21.13 2.37
CA TRP A 106 -21.14 -21.67 3.71
C TRP A 106 -22.38 -21.57 4.61
N GLN A 107 -23.14 -20.47 4.52
CA GLN A 107 -24.40 -20.32 5.23
C GLN A 107 -25.42 -21.37 4.79
N ASN A 108 -25.54 -21.63 3.49
CA ASN A 108 -26.44 -22.67 2.96
C ASN A 108 -26.02 -24.07 3.45
N LEU A 109 -24.72 -24.39 3.38
CA LEU A 109 -24.20 -25.67 3.89
C LEU A 109 -24.49 -25.88 5.38
N LEU A 110 -24.33 -24.83 6.20
CA LEU A 110 -24.65 -24.88 7.63
C LEU A 110 -26.15 -25.06 7.89
N ALA A 111 -27.01 -24.38 7.11
CA ALA A 111 -28.45 -24.53 7.21
C ALA A 111 -28.91 -25.96 6.88
N ASP A 112 -28.33 -26.56 5.84
CA ASP A 112 -28.61 -27.95 5.45
C ASP A 112 -28.19 -28.96 6.54
N LEU A 113 -27.04 -28.75 7.19
CA LEU A 113 -26.61 -29.57 8.33
C LEU A 113 -27.60 -29.50 9.51
N GLN A 114 -28.12 -28.30 9.82
CA GLN A 114 -29.10 -28.15 10.90
C GLN A 114 -30.49 -28.71 10.53
N GLY A 115 -30.83 -28.73 9.24
CA GLY A 115 -32.01 -29.41 8.71
C GLY A 115 -31.89 -30.94 8.80
N TRP A 116 -30.71 -31.50 8.53
CA TRP A 116 -30.44 -32.94 8.66
C TRP A 116 -30.65 -33.43 10.11
N ALA A 117 -30.21 -32.66 11.10
CA ALA A 117 -30.37 -32.99 12.52
C ALA A 117 -31.85 -33.06 12.98
N LYS A 118 -32.80 -32.58 12.16
CA LYS A 118 -34.24 -32.59 12.44
C LYS A 118 -35.02 -33.63 11.60
N SER A 119 -34.33 -34.41 10.77
CA SER A 119 -34.98 -35.44 9.95
C SER A 119 -35.43 -36.62 10.85
N PRO A 120 -36.67 -37.16 10.75
CA PRO A 120 -37.20 -38.14 11.71
C PRO A 120 -36.58 -39.55 11.63
N ALA A 121 -35.52 -39.74 10.84
CA ALA A 121 -35.09 -41.06 10.37
C ALA A 121 -33.89 -41.65 11.13
N GLN A 122 -33.45 -41.10 12.26
CA GLN A 122 -32.34 -41.69 13.02
C GLN A 122 -32.74 -41.95 14.46
N GLY A 123 -32.95 -43.24 14.75
CA GLY A 123 -33.40 -43.76 16.03
C GLY A 123 -32.45 -43.47 17.19
N SER A 124 -33.08 -43.39 18.36
CA SER A 124 -32.57 -43.69 19.70
C SER A 124 -31.06 -43.91 19.85
N ALA A 125 -30.38 -42.97 20.49
CA ALA A 125 -29.17 -43.25 21.28
C ALA A 125 -29.42 -42.84 22.75
N PRO A 126 -28.99 -43.66 23.74
CA PRO A 126 -29.39 -43.49 25.12
C PRO A 126 -28.50 -42.50 25.89
N SER A 127 -29.17 -41.75 26.76
CA SER A 127 -28.77 -41.05 27.99
C SER A 127 -27.32 -41.16 28.48
N GLY A 128 -26.73 -40.01 28.83
CA GLY A 128 -25.50 -39.92 29.61
C GLY A 128 -25.15 -38.53 30.15
N LEU A 129 -25.71 -38.20 31.33
CA LEU A 129 -25.12 -37.37 32.43
C LEU A 129 -25.23 -35.82 32.41
N PRO A 130 -25.23 -35.17 33.59
CA PRO A 130 -26.30 -34.26 33.98
C PRO A 130 -25.91 -32.78 34.07
N ASN A 131 -26.97 -31.98 33.94
CA ASN A 131 -27.09 -30.56 34.18
C ASN A 131 -26.51 -30.10 35.53
N GLY A 132 -25.60 -29.12 35.49
CA GLY A 132 -24.99 -28.48 36.66
C GLY A 132 -24.94 -26.96 36.53
N ASN A 133 -25.89 -26.30 37.22
CA ASN A 133 -25.72 -25.03 37.94
C ASN A 133 -25.68 -23.67 37.18
N ALA A 134 -26.88 -23.08 37.08
CA ALA A 134 -27.27 -21.74 37.57
C ALA A 134 -26.24 -20.58 37.67
N GLY A 135 -26.62 -19.43 37.08
CA GLY A 135 -26.49 -18.11 37.74
C GLY A 135 -25.78 -17.00 36.96
N GLY A 136 -26.48 -16.29 36.07
CA GLY A 136 -26.04 -14.99 35.52
C GLY A 136 -27.19 -14.25 34.83
N PRO A 137 -27.42 -12.94 35.10
CA PRO A 137 -28.60 -12.24 34.59
C PRO A 137 -28.50 -11.99 33.09
N GLN A 138 -29.45 -12.54 32.34
CA GLN A 138 -29.62 -12.33 30.91
C GLN A 138 -30.32 -10.98 30.66
N PRO A 139 -29.84 -10.11 29.75
CA PRO A 139 -30.53 -8.86 29.44
C PRO A 139 -31.83 -9.14 28.66
N PRO A 140 -32.86 -8.27 28.78
CA PRO A 140 -34.15 -8.48 28.13
C PRO A 140 -34.04 -8.35 26.61
N ALA A 141 -34.73 -9.23 25.89
CA ALA A 141 -34.86 -9.18 24.44
C ALA A 141 -35.69 -7.95 24.00
N PRO A 142 -35.35 -7.26 22.90
CA PRO A 142 -36.14 -6.15 22.38
C PRO A 142 -37.37 -6.66 21.59
N PRO A 143 -38.44 -5.87 21.49
CA PRO A 143 -39.66 -6.23 20.77
C PRO A 143 -39.47 -6.26 19.24
N PRO A 144 -40.31 -7.00 18.50
CA PRO A 144 -40.17 -7.13 17.05
C PRO A 144 -40.75 -5.90 16.34
N GLY A 145 -39.93 -5.17 15.57
CA GLY A 145 -40.43 -4.07 14.71
C GLY A 145 -39.48 -2.94 14.30
N ALA A 146 -38.16 -3.01 14.53
CA ALA A 146 -37.23 -1.94 14.15
C ALA A 146 -36.44 -2.26 12.85
N PRO A 147 -36.14 -1.26 11.98
CA PRO A 147 -35.38 -1.44 10.74
C PRO A 147 -33.92 -1.86 11.03
N PRO A 148 -33.21 -2.48 10.07
CA PRO A 148 -31.89 -3.05 10.32
C PRO A 148 -30.89 -1.93 10.62
N GLN A 149 -30.52 -1.85 11.90
CA GLN A 149 -29.53 -0.92 12.41
C GLN A 149 -28.15 -1.39 11.94
N GLY A 150 -27.52 -0.59 11.07
CA GLY A 150 -26.18 -0.85 10.54
C GLY A 150 -25.16 -1.04 11.66
N ASN A 151 -24.16 -1.88 11.37
CA ASN A 151 -22.98 -2.21 12.18
C ASN A 151 -22.77 -1.27 13.38
N ALA A 152 -23.31 -1.66 14.54
CA ALA A 152 -22.95 -1.04 15.79
C ALA A 152 -21.47 -1.32 16.04
N MET A 153 -20.61 -0.30 15.94
CA MET A 153 -19.24 -0.42 16.43
C MET A 153 -19.28 -0.80 17.92
N PRO A 154 -18.41 -1.71 18.38
CA PRO A 154 -18.37 -2.09 19.80
C PRO A 154 -18.06 -0.86 20.66
N ALA A 155 -18.83 -0.66 21.73
CA ALA A 155 -18.76 0.49 22.63
C ALA A 155 -17.31 0.80 23.12
N ASN A 156 -16.49 -0.24 23.24
CA ASN A 156 -15.09 -0.16 23.65
C ASN A 156 -14.22 0.62 22.64
N MET A 157 -14.54 0.55 21.35
CA MET A 157 -13.80 1.25 20.29
C MET A 157 -14.20 2.74 20.21
N GLN A 158 -15.47 3.04 20.51
CA GLN A 158 -15.95 4.42 20.56
C GLN A 158 -15.30 5.20 21.72
N GLN A 159 -15.06 4.53 22.86
CA GLN A 159 -14.37 5.13 23.99
C GLN A 159 -12.87 5.39 23.71
N GLN A 160 -12.22 4.51 22.94
CA GLN A 160 -10.82 4.68 22.54
C GLN A 160 -10.63 5.85 21.55
N ILE A 161 -11.55 6.02 20.60
CA ILE A 161 -11.55 7.16 19.66
C ILE A 161 -11.76 8.49 20.38
N GLN A 162 -12.67 8.52 21.36
CA GLN A 162 -12.91 9.73 22.15
C GLN A 162 -11.64 10.15 22.94
N GLN A 163 -10.93 9.17 23.52
CA GLN A 163 -9.70 9.43 24.26
C GLN A 163 -8.55 9.90 23.34
N GLN A 164 -8.44 9.32 22.14
CA GLN A 164 -7.42 9.72 21.17
C GLN A 164 -7.67 11.14 20.61
N GLN A 165 -8.93 11.53 20.43
CA GLN A 165 -9.29 12.86 19.95
C GLN A 165 -8.98 13.96 20.97
N LEU A 166 -9.19 13.70 22.28
CA LEU A 166 -8.82 14.64 23.34
C LEU A 166 -7.30 14.87 23.39
N GLN A 167 -6.51 13.81 23.23
CA GLN A 167 -5.05 13.90 23.27
C GLN A 167 -4.51 14.72 22.09
N GLN A 168 -5.10 14.56 20.90
CA GLN A 168 -4.72 15.36 19.73
C GLN A 168 -5.07 16.85 19.89
N GLN A 169 -6.22 17.16 20.50
CA GLN A 169 -6.63 18.54 20.75
C GLN A 169 -5.69 19.24 21.76
N GLN A 170 -5.24 18.52 22.79
CA GLN A 170 -4.33 19.07 23.79
C GLN A 170 -2.95 19.38 23.19
N LEU A 171 -2.45 18.53 22.27
CA LEU A 171 -1.19 18.76 21.57
C LEU A 171 -1.24 20.00 20.67
N GLN A 172 -2.37 20.17 19.96
CA GLN A 172 -2.56 21.31 19.07
C GLN A 172 -2.61 22.63 19.83
N GLN A 173 -3.23 22.65 21.02
CA GLN A 173 -3.28 23.84 21.86
C GLN A 173 -1.89 24.22 22.40
N GLN A 174 -1.07 23.22 22.78
CA GLN A 174 0.29 23.45 23.24
C GLN A 174 1.19 24.02 22.12
N GLN A 175 1.03 23.52 20.88
CA GLN A 175 1.79 24.01 19.74
C GLN A 175 1.45 25.47 19.41
N LEU A 176 0.16 25.85 19.48
CA LEU A 176 -0.27 27.24 19.26
C LEU A 176 0.36 28.20 20.28
N GLN A 177 0.43 27.78 21.55
CA GLN A 177 0.99 28.58 22.62
C GLN A 177 2.50 28.79 22.44
N GLN A 178 3.21 27.76 21.95
CA GLN A 178 4.64 27.85 21.65
C GLN A 178 4.92 28.77 20.46
N ILE A 179 4.09 28.72 19.40
CA ILE A 179 4.18 29.63 18.25
C ILE A 179 3.95 31.08 18.67
N GLN A 180 2.96 31.34 19.53
CA GLN A 180 2.67 32.69 19.98
C GLN A 180 3.84 33.27 20.80
N GLN A 181 4.46 32.44 21.64
CA GLN A 181 5.62 32.85 22.44
C GLN A 181 6.85 33.13 21.56
N GLN A 182 7.08 32.30 20.54
CA GLN A 182 8.17 32.51 19.58
C GLN A 182 7.97 33.77 18.74
N GLN A 183 6.74 34.06 18.33
CA GLN A 183 6.43 35.28 17.56
C GLN A 183 6.67 36.55 18.39
N MET A 184 6.33 36.53 19.69
CA MET A 184 6.63 37.64 20.60
C MET A 184 8.14 37.85 20.76
N GLN A 185 8.90 36.77 20.95
CA GLN A 185 10.35 36.85 21.12
C GLN A 185 11.04 37.40 19.87
N GLN A 186 10.57 37.01 18.69
CA GLN A 186 11.10 37.50 17.41
C GLN A 186 10.79 38.98 17.19
N GLN A 187 9.61 39.45 17.61
CA GLN A 187 9.24 40.87 17.55
C GLN A 187 10.08 41.72 18.51
N MET A 188 10.37 41.21 19.71
CA MET A 188 11.28 41.87 20.66
C MET A 188 12.70 41.97 20.10
N GLN A 189 13.19 40.91 19.45
CA GLN A 189 14.53 40.87 18.87
C GLN A 189 14.67 41.86 17.70
N GLN A 190 13.65 41.98 16.85
CA GLN A 190 13.60 43.00 15.80
C GLN A 190 13.61 44.42 16.37
N GLN A 191 12.83 44.68 17.42
CA GLN A 191 12.77 46.01 18.04
C GLN A 191 14.11 46.39 18.68
N GLN A 192 14.81 45.42 19.29
CA GLN A 192 16.15 45.63 19.85
C GLN A 192 17.21 45.88 18.77
N GLN A 193 17.12 45.18 17.62
CA GLN A 193 17.99 45.45 16.46
C GLN A 193 17.74 46.82 15.83
N GLN A 194 16.49 47.30 15.82
CA GLN A 194 16.19 48.65 15.32
C GLN A 194 16.72 49.74 16.27
N MET A 195 16.68 49.53 17.59
CA MET A 195 17.28 50.47 18.54
C MET A 195 18.82 50.50 18.51
N GLN A 196 19.50 49.41 18.14
CA GLN A 196 20.97 49.39 18.03
C GLN A 196 21.50 50.06 16.75
N GLN A 197 20.64 50.35 15.77
CA GLN A 197 21.01 51.01 14.51
C GLN A 197 20.74 52.52 14.51
N GLN A 198 20.32 53.09 15.64
CA GLN A 198 20.12 54.52 15.85
C GLN A 198 21.12 55.02 16.90
#